data_AF-A0A1E5AI72-F1
#
_entry.id   AF-A0A1E5AI72-F1
#
_cell.length_a   1.000
_cell.length_b   1.000
_cell.length_c   1.000
_cell.angle_alpha   90.00
_cell.angle_beta   90.00
_cell.angle_gamma   90.00
#
_symmetry.space_group_name_H-M   'P 1'
#
loop_
_entity.id
_entity.type
_entity.pdbx_description
1 polymer ?
#
loop_
_entity_poly.entity_id
_entity_poly.type
_entity_poly.pdbx_seq_one_letter_code
_entity_poly.pdbx_strand_id
1 'polypeptide(L)'
;MSSIGYLYRGNNTENGGHLFVLEKSPEVRAIHLHAIFDSDPQWSDYLQFRDILRSNADLRGKYADLKSHLATAFPGDRKKYTAGKASFIKAALSGKSH
;
A
#
# COMPACT_ATOMS: atom_id res chain seq x y z
N MET A 1 -13.00 -6.04 -16.22
CA MET A 1 -12.44 -4.86 -15.52
C MET A 1 -12.27 -3.67 -16.46
N SER A 2 -11.73 -3.83 -17.66
CA SER A 2 -11.61 -2.71 -18.63
C SER A 2 -12.95 -2.07 -19.02
N SER A 3 -14.03 -2.86 -19.09
CA SER A 3 -15.39 -2.37 -19.36
C SER A 3 -15.94 -1.39 -18.31
N ILE A 4 -15.35 -1.33 -17.12
CA ILE A 4 -15.68 -0.38 -16.06
C ILE A 4 -14.51 0.60 -15.79
N GLY A 5 -13.61 0.77 -16.76
CA GLY A 5 -12.54 1.78 -16.73
C GLY A 5 -11.23 1.39 -16.06
N TYR A 6 -11.10 0.16 -15.53
CA TYR A 6 -9.85 -0.27 -14.90
C TYR A 6 -8.79 -0.69 -15.93
N LEU A 7 -7.58 -0.19 -15.75
CA LEU A 7 -6.38 -0.57 -16.49
C LEU A 7 -5.66 -1.71 -15.77
N TYR A 8 -5.43 -2.82 -16.47
CA TYR A 8 -4.60 -3.90 -15.94
C TYR A 8 -3.12 -3.52 -16.02
N ARG A 9 -2.41 -3.60 -14.88
CA ARG A 9 -0.99 -3.22 -14.74
C ARG A 9 -0.07 -4.43 -14.59
N GLY A 10 -0.57 -5.65 -14.78
CA GLY A 10 0.20 -6.88 -14.71
C GLY A 10 0.10 -7.60 -13.37
N ASN A 11 0.82 -8.72 -13.27
CA ASN A 11 0.98 -9.49 -12.04
C ASN A 11 2.31 -9.13 -11.39
N ASN A 12 2.25 -8.68 -10.14
CA ASN A 12 3.40 -8.42 -9.29
C ASN A 12 3.32 -9.34 -8.08
N THR A 13 3.79 -10.58 -8.23
CA THR A 13 3.73 -11.62 -7.19
C THR A 13 4.40 -11.20 -5.89
N GLU A 14 5.42 -10.36 -5.95
CA GLU A 14 6.13 -9.86 -4.76
C GLU A 14 5.46 -8.65 -4.11
N ASN A 15 4.47 -8.02 -4.77
CA ASN A 15 3.88 -6.78 -4.32
C ASN A 15 2.45 -6.57 -4.87
N GLY A 16 1.54 -7.40 -4.40
CA GLY A 16 0.10 -7.22 -4.48
C GLY A 16 -0.58 -7.96 -5.63
N GLY A 17 0.07 -9.02 -6.16
CA GLY A 17 -0.44 -9.89 -7.21
C GLY A 17 -0.91 -9.13 -8.44
N HIS A 18 -2.11 -9.46 -8.94
CA HIS A 18 -2.68 -8.79 -10.10
C HIS A 18 -3.15 -7.37 -9.74
N LEU A 19 -2.57 -6.36 -10.38
CA LEU A 19 -2.92 -4.97 -10.13
C LEU A 19 -3.84 -4.41 -11.23
N PHE A 20 -4.97 -3.86 -10.81
CA PHE A 20 -5.86 -3.06 -11.65
C PHE A 20 -5.91 -1.63 -11.11
N VAL A 21 -5.86 -0.64 -12.00
CA VAL A 21 -5.85 0.78 -11.62
C VAL A 21 -6.97 1.53 -12.34
N LEU A 22 -7.74 2.30 -11.59
CA LEU A 22 -8.64 3.31 -12.14
C LEU A 22 -7.94 4.67 -12.07
N GLU A 23 -7.86 5.37 -13.21
CA GLU A 23 -7.26 6.71 -13.31
C GLU A 23 -8.35 7.76 -13.50
N LYS A 24 -8.25 8.90 -12.80
CA LYS A 24 -9.16 10.04 -12.97
C LYS A 24 -8.74 10.93 -14.14
N SER A 25 -7.44 10.97 -14.42
CA SER A 25 -6.81 11.62 -15.56
C SER A 25 -5.47 10.92 -15.81
N PRO A 26 -4.78 11.17 -16.94
CA PRO A 26 -3.49 10.55 -17.21
C PRO A 26 -2.55 10.67 -16.02
N GLU A 27 -2.00 9.52 -15.60
CA GLU A 27 -1.08 9.37 -14.46
C GLU A 27 -1.66 9.67 -13.05
N VAL A 28 -2.91 10.13 -12.95
CA VAL A 28 -3.59 10.40 -11.68
C VAL A 28 -4.45 9.20 -11.29
N ARG A 29 -3.83 8.27 -10.55
CA ARG A 29 -4.47 7.05 -10.07
C ARG A 29 -5.44 7.35 -8.92
N ALA A 30 -6.68 6.92 -9.04
CA ALA A 30 -7.73 7.10 -8.04
C ALA A 30 -7.98 5.84 -7.22
N ILE A 31 -7.98 4.66 -7.86
CA ILE A 31 -8.20 3.39 -7.20
C ILE A 31 -7.13 2.39 -7.63
N HIS A 32 -6.59 1.67 -6.64
CA HIS A 32 -5.74 0.51 -6.84
C HIS A 32 -6.50 -0.72 -6.33
N LEU A 33 -6.79 -1.66 -7.22
CA LEU A 33 -7.38 -2.94 -6.89
C LEU A 33 -6.30 -4.01 -7.01
N HIS A 34 -6.00 -4.65 -5.90
CA HIS A 34 -5.11 -5.80 -5.80
C HIS A 34 -5.96 -7.08 -5.80
N ALA A 35 -5.74 -7.96 -6.75
CA ALA A 35 -6.32 -9.30 -6.78
C ALA A 35 -5.22 -10.32 -6.46
N ILE A 36 -5.36 -10.94 -5.30
CA ILE A 36 -4.40 -11.89 -4.71
C ILE A 36 -5.15 -13.12 -4.21
N PHE A 37 -4.45 -14.25 -4.11
CA PHE A 37 -5.01 -15.43 -3.47
C PHE A 37 -5.11 -15.22 -1.97
N ASP A 38 -6.11 -15.83 -1.34
CA ASP A 38 -6.29 -15.81 0.12
C ASP A 38 -5.18 -16.53 0.88
N SER A 39 -4.53 -17.50 0.23
CA SER A 39 -3.34 -18.20 0.72
C SER A 39 -2.04 -17.37 0.62
N ASP A 40 -2.06 -16.22 -0.07
CA ASP A 40 -0.90 -15.33 -0.16
C ASP A 40 -0.69 -14.59 1.17
N PRO A 41 0.51 -14.65 1.79
CA PRO A 41 0.79 -13.92 3.03
C PRO A 41 0.46 -12.43 2.98
N GLN A 42 0.54 -11.80 1.79
CA GLN A 42 0.21 -10.39 1.62
C GLN A 42 -1.25 -10.07 1.94
N TRP A 43 -2.17 -11.03 1.75
CA TRP A 43 -3.57 -10.87 2.15
C TRP A 43 -3.68 -10.63 3.66
N SER A 44 -3.01 -11.46 4.45
CA SER A 44 -2.95 -11.31 5.90
C SER A 44 -2.27 -10.00 6.29
N ASP A 45 -1.15 -9.66 5.66
CA ASP A 45 -0.39 -8.44 5.97
C ASP A 45 -1.22 -7.16 5.72
N TYR A 46 -2.00 -7.11 4.64
CA TYR A 46 -2.88 -5.97 4.36
C TYR A 46 -3.95 -5.79 5.45
N LEU A 47 -4.62 -6.88 5.84
CA LEU A 47 -5.64 -6.85 6.89
C LEU A 47 -5.04 -6.50 8.25
N GLN A 48 -3.90 -7.12 8.60
CA GLN A 48 -3.23 -6.90 9.86
C GLN A 48 -2.72 -5.46 9.98
N PHE A 49 -2.05 -4.92 8.97
CA PHE A 49 -1.56 -3.54 9.00
C PHE A 49 -2.72 -2.54 9.14
N ARG A 50 -3.81 -2.75 8.41
CA ARG A 50 -5.05 -1.95 8.52
C ARG A 50 -5.59 -1.98 9.96
N ASP A 51 -5.65 -3.15 10.57
CA ASP A 51 -6.26 -3.32 11.89
C ASP A 51 -5.35 -2.75 13.00
N ILE A 52 -4.03 -2.89 12.88
CA ILE A 52 -3.05 -2.22 13.77
C ILE A 52 -3.24 -0.70 13.74
N LEU A 53 -3.34 -0.08 12.55
CA LEU A 53 -3.49 1.37 12.46
C LEU A 53 -4.86 1.87 12.97
N ARG A 54 -5.89 1.03 12.92
CA ARG A 54 -7.20 1.34 13.48
C ARG A 54 -7.22 1.26 15.00
N SER A 55 -6.55 0.27 15.58
CA SER A 55 -6.51 0.06 17.03
C SER A 55 -5.46 0.89 17.75
N ASN A 56 -4.41 1.36 17.07
CA ASN A 56 -3.31 2.12 17.67
C ASN A 56 -3.22 3.54 17.08
N ALA A 57 -3.66 4.53 17.87
CA ALA A 57 -3.67 5.93 17.45
C ALA A 57 -2.27 6.55 17.30
N ASP A 58 -1.34 6.19 18.18
CA ASP A 58 0.04 6.65 18.13
C ASP A 58 0.75 6.14 16.86
N LEU A 59 0.64 4.85 16.56
CA LEU A 59 1.24 4.26 15.37
C LEU A 59 0.64 4.85 14.08
N ARG A 60 -0.67 5.11 14.08
CA ARG A 60 -1.34 5.79 12.97
C ARG A 60 -0.81 7.22 12.76
N GLY A 61 -0.59 7.96 13.84
CA GLY A 61 0.03 9.29 13.79
C GLY A 61 1.42 9.23 13.16
N LYS A 62 2.29 8.36 13.69
CA LYS A 62 3.65 8.15 13.17
C LYS A 62 3.66 7.77 11.69
N TYR A 63 2.72 6.93 11.24
CA TYR A 63 2.62 6.57 9.83
C TYR A 63 2.14 7.74 8.96
N ALA A 64 1.23 8.58 9.47
CA ALA A 64 0.80 9.79 8.77
C ALA A 64 1.97 10.78 8.60
N ASP A 65 2.72 11.03 9.66
CA ASP A 65 3.88 11.93 9.64
C ASP A 65 4.96 11.44 8.68
N LEU A 66 5.25 10.13 8.70
CA LEU A 66 6.17 9.51 7.73
C LEU A 66 5.70 9.73 6.30
N LYS A 67 4.42 9.51 6.00
CA LYS A 67 3.89 9.74 4.65
C LYS A 67 4.01 11.20 4.23
N SER A 68 3.72 12.14 5.14
CA SER A 68 3.86 13.58 4.86
C SER A 68 5.31 13.96 4.59
N HIS A 69 6.25 13.49 5.42
CA HIS A 69 7.67 13.71 5.22
C HIS A 69 8.16 13.16 3.88
N LEU A 70 7.81 11.91 3.54
CA LEU A 70 8.20 11.29 2.26
C LEU A 70 7.60 12.00 1.05
N ALA A 71 6.37 12.51 1.16
CA ALA A 71 5.74 13.28 0.09
C ALA A 71 6.49 14.59 -0.19
N THR A 72 6.94 15.27 0.86
CA THR A 72 7.77 16.49 0.76
C THR A 72 9.18 16.19 0.26
N ALA A 73 9.78 15.08 0.69
CA ALA A 73 11.15 14.70 0.30
C ALA A 73 11.24 14.19 -1.14
N PHE A 74 10.18 13.59 -1.68
CA PHE A 74 10.16 12.96 -2.99
C PHE A 74 8.98 13.43 -3.87
N PRO A 75 8.85 14.74 -4.16
CA PRO A 75 7.75 15.27 -4.95
C PRO A 75 7.93 14.85 -6.42
N GLY A 76 7.23 13.78 -6.82
CA GLY A 76 7.31 13.21 -8.17
C GLY A 76 8.06 11.87 -8.24
N ASP A 77 8.85 11.50 -7.22
CA ASP A 77 9.47 10.17 -7.16
C ASP A 77 8.61 9.20 -6.35
N ARG A 78 7.57 8.69 -7.03
CA ARG A 78 6.65 7.72 -6.44
C ARG A 78 7.33 6.43 -5.98
N LYS A 79 8.43 6.02 -6.63
CA LYS A 79 9.16 4.81 -6.27
C LYS A 79 9.83 4.99 -4.91
N LYS A 80 10.57 6.09 -4.72
CA LYS A 80 11.19 6.42 -3.41
C LYS A 80 10.15 6.64 -2.32
N TYR A 81 9.05 7.33 -2.62
CA TYR A 81 7.93 7.50 -1.70
C TYR A 81 7.34 6.16 -1.24
N THR A 82 7.21 5.19 -2.14
CA THR A 82 6.65 3.87 -1.80
C THR A 82 7.66 3.04 -1.01
N ALA A 83 8.92 3.02 -1.44
CA ALA A 83 10.00 2.29 -0.77
C ALA A 83 10.26 2.83 0.66
N GLY A 84 10.20 4.14 0.87
CA GLY A 84 10.43 4.77 2.17
C GLY A 84 9.46 4.34 3.27
N LYS A 85 8.32 3.74 2.93
CA LYS A 85 7.35 3.22 3.91
C LYS A 85 7.63 1.79 4.34
N ALA A 86 8.43 1.05 3.58
CA ALA A 86 8.57 -0.40 3.73
C ALA A 86 9.07 -0.78 5.13
N SER A 87 10.09 -0.09 5.63
CA SER A 87 10.66 -0.37 6.96
C SER A 87 9.65 -0.16 8.09
N PHE A 88 8.83 0.89 8.00
CA PHE A 88 7.78 1.16 8.98
C PHE A 88 6.69 0.08 8.96
N ILE A 89 6.22 -0.28 7.77
CA ILE A 89 5.20 -1.32 7.60
C ILE A 89 5.70 -2.65 8.15
N LYS A 90 6.95 -3.04 7.81
CA LYS A 90 7.58 -4.25 8.33
C LYS A 90 7.66 -4.25 9.85
N ALA A 91 8.14 -3.15 10.45
CA ALA A 91 8.23 -3.02 11.91
C ALA A 91 6.86 -3.12 12.59
N ALA A 92 5.82 -2.49 12.02
CA ALA A 92 4.45 -2.59 12.52
C ALA A 92 3.92 -4.02 12.49
N LEU A 93 4.20 -4.77 11.40
CA LEU A 93 3.78 -6.16 11.25
C LEU A 93 4.58 -7.13 12.14
N SER A 94 5.86 -6.84 12.40
CA SER A 94 6.75 -7.64 13.26
C SER A 94 6.51 -7.44 14.76
N GLY A 95 5.72 -6.44 15.18
CA GLY A 95 5.43 -6.13 16.60
C GLY A 95 4.65 -7.18 17.39
N LYS A 96 4.54 -8.42 16.89
CA LYS A 96 4.10 -9.58 17.67
C LYS A 96 5.28 -10.10 18.49
N SER A 97 5.37 -9.71 19.76
CA SER A 97 5.78 -10.68 20.78
C SER A 97 4.54 -11.49 21.14
N HIS A 98 4.66 -12.82 21.08
CA HIS A 98 3.78 -13.73 21.79
C HIS A 98 3.70 -13.38 23.28
#